data_AF-A0AA92U719-F1
#
_entry.id   AF-A0AA92U719-F1
#
_cell.length_a   1.000
_cell.length_b   1.000
_cell.length_c   1.000
_cell.angle_alpha   90.00
_cell.angle_beta   90.00
_cell.angle_gamma   90.00
#
_symmetry.space_group_name_H-M   'P 1'
#
loop_
_entity.id
_entity.type
_entity.pdbx_description
1 polymer ?
#
loop_
_entity_poly.entity_id
_entity_poly.type
_entity_poly.pdbx_seq_one_letter_code
_entity_poly.pdbx_strand_id
1 'polypeptide(L)'
;MKYIIEIFMCLFLICSCDNHDVEFNEKEQTFYIYNLLHFSIEPLDSFSKSYTYDFFLRTKGTCREVVTICLKKRISKKFKAIESSSYKQEFRYNPSYIRLLPNTQYVIRHNGMGAKVNIIKYFYTDSSGNLHYKCDEKSSRKLQEP
;
A
#
# COMPACT_ATOMS: atom_id res chain seq x y z
N MET A 1 -8.93 41.69 0.31
CA MET A 1 -9.96 40.62 0.36
C MET A 1 -9.77 39.55 -0.73
N LYS A 2 -9.40 39.89 -1.97
CA LYS A 2 -9.13 38.89 -3.03
C LYS A 2 -8.10 37.80 -2.63
N TYR A 3 -6.96 38.19 -2.08
CA TYR A 3 -5.91 37.25 -1.68
C TYR A 3 -6.28 36.35 -0.49
N ILE A 4 -7.15 36.81 0.42
CA ILE A 4 -7.60 35.99 1.56
C ILE A 4 -8.56 34.90 1.09
N ILE A 5 -9.42 35.21 0.11
CA ILE A 5 -10.32 34.23 -0.51
C ILE A 5 -9.53 33.21 -1.33
N GLU A 6 -8.51 33.63 -2.10
CA GLU A 6 -7.62 32.71 -2.82
C GLU A 6 -6.82 31.80 -1.89
N ILE A 7 -6.27 32.33 -0.79
CA ILE A 7 -5.56 31.52 0.22
C ILE A 7 -6.51 30.52 0.88
N PHE A 8 -7.74 30.93 1.24
CA PHE A 8 -8.75 30.01 1.78
C PHE A 8 -9.17 28.96 0.76
N MET A 9 -9.34 29.31 -0.52
CA MET A 9 -9.66 28.37 -1.59
C MET A 9 -8.50 27.39 -1.85
N CYS A 10 -7.24 27.83 -1.79
CA CYS A 10 -6.07 26.96 -1.86
C CYS A 10 -5.97 26.02 -0.63
N LEU A 11 -6.24 26.53 0.57
CA LEU A 11 -6.32 25.71 1.80
C LEU A 11 -7.48 24.71 1.74
N PHE A 12 -8.63 25.09 1.16
CA PHE A 12 -9.74 24.16 0.91
C PHE A 12 -9.40 23.14 -0.17
N LEU A 13 -8.64 23.51 -1.22
CA LEU A 13 -8.17 22.58 -2.24
C LEU A 13 -7.21 21.54 -1.67
N ILE A 14 -6.24 21.96 -0.84
CA ILE A 14 -5.30 21.06 -0.15
C ILE A 14 -6.02 20.19 0.91
N CYS A 15 -7.06 20.71 1.57
CA CYS A 15 -7.91 19.96 2.51
C CYS A 15 -9.02 19.12 1.83
N SER A 16 -9.30 19.33 0.53
CA SER A 16 -10.28 18.59 -0.28
C SER A 16 -9.65 17.47 -1.11
N CYS A 17 -8.32 17.41 -1.15
CA CYS A 17 -7.61 16.23 -1.62
C CYS A 17 -7.79 15.14 -0.57
N ASP A 18 -8.89 14.43 -0.71
CA ASP A 18 -9.20 13.12 -0.16
C ASP A 18 -8.01 12.20 -0.53
N ASN A 19 -6.92 12.29 0.24
CA ASN A 19 -5.64 11.67 -0.08
C ASN A 19 -5.77 10.18 0.22
N HIS A 20 -6.45 9.47 -0.67
CA HIS A 20 -6.66 8.03 -0.58
C HIS A 20 -5.42 7.24 -1.00
N ASP A 21 -4.29 7.92 -1.19
CA ASP A 21 -3.05 7.29 -1.63
C ASP A 21 -2.45 6.39 -0.54
N VAL A 22 -1.62 5.45 -1.00
CA VAL A 22 -0.76 4.64 -0.13
C VAL A 22 0.65 5.20 -0.20
N GLU A 23 1.17 5.67 0.92
CA GLU A 23 2.57 6.08 1.02
C GLU A 23 3.40 4.90 1.56
N PHE A 24 4.55 4.66 0.96
CA PHE A 24 5.54 3.69 1.44
C PHE A 24 6.84 4.39 1.81
N ASN A 25 7.27 4.19 3.06
CA ASN A 25 8.57 4.62 3.56
C ASN A 25 9.55 3.45 3.45
N GLU A 26 10.46 3.52 2.47
CA GLU A 26 11.45 2.45 2.22
C GLU A 26 12.41 2.25 3.39
N LYS A 27 12.79 3.32 4.10
CA LYS A 27 13.74 3.21 5.21
C LYS A 27 13.16 2.40 6.36
N GLU A 28 11.91 2.67 6.70
CA GLU A 28 11.19 1.98 7.77
C GLU A 28 10.55 0.66 7.32
N GLN A 29 10.41 0.47 6.01
CA GLN A 29 9.63 -0.61 5.41
C GLN A 29 8.19 -0.60 5.94
N THR A 30 7.55 0.58 5.88
CA THR A 30 6.23 0.83 6.45
C THR A 30 5.32 1.48 5.41
N PHE A 31 4.11 0.93 5.27
CA PHE A 31 3.01 1.55 4.53
C PHE A 31 2.17 2.43 5.45
N TYR A 32 1.80 3.61 4.97
CA TYR A 32 0.79 4.50 5.53
C TYR A 32 -0.40 4.50 4.56
N ILE A 33 -1.52 3.99 5.02
CA ILE A 33 -2.70 3.74 4.21
C ILE A 33 -3.84 4.57 4.77
N TYR A 34 -4.34 5.50 3.98
CA TYR A 34 -5.53 6.27 4.33
C TYR A 34 -6.78 5.45 3.99
N ASN A 35 -7.77 5.45 4.87
CA ASN A 35 -9.09 4.85 4.60
C ASN A 35 -9.06 3.37 4.17
N LEU A 36 -8.30 2.55 4.90
CA LEU A 36 -8.17 1.11 4.65
C LEU A 36 -9.52 0.36 4.74
N LEU A 37 -9.98 -0.19 3.61
CA LEU A 37 -10.95 -1.31 3.60
C LEU A 37 -10.26 -2.63 3.32
N HIS A 38 -9.45 -2.66 2.27
CA HIS A 38 -8.64 -3.81 1.88
C HIS A 38 -7.27 -3.34 1.39
N PHE A 39 -6.23 -4.08 1.77
CA PHE A 39 -4.88 -3.87 1.29
C PHE A 39 -4.24 -5.22 1.03
N SER A 40 -3.68 -5.43 -0.16
CA SER A 40 -2.99 -6.66 -0.50
C SER A 40 -1.56 -6.40 -0.94
N ILE A 41 -0.69 -7.35 -0.60
CA ILE A 41 0.67 -7.48 -1.14
C ILE A 41 0.70 -8.82 -1.87
N GLU A 42 0.75 -8.78 -3.19
CA GLU A 42 0.68 -9.94 -4.07
C GLU A 42 2.00 -10.07 -4.83
N PRO A 43 2.58 -11.27 -4.98
CA PRO A 43 3.64 -11.45 -5.95
C PRO A 43 3.10 -11.19 -7.35
N LEU A 44 3.88 -10.52 -8.19
CA LEU A 44 3.47 -10.23 -9.57
C LEU A 44 3.37 -11.52 -10.41
N ASP A 45 4.22 -12.50 -10.12
CA ASP A 45 4.14 -13.85 -10.69
C ASP A 45 3.36 -14.79 -9.74
N SER A 46 2.19 -15.23 -10.20
CA SER A 46 1.29 -16.12 -9.46
C SER A 46 1.86 -17.53 -9.25
N PHE A 47 2.88 -17.93 -10.03
CA PHE A 47 3.59 -19.20 -9.84
C PHE A 47 4.84 -19.07 -8.96
N SER A 48 5.13 -17.87 -8.45
CA SER A 48 6.22 -17.69 -7.51
C SER A 48 5.93 -18.46 -6.21
N LYS A 49 7.00 -18.91 -5.54
CA LYS A 49 6.93 -19.53 -4.20
C LYS A 49 6.55 -18.53 -3.10
N SER A 50 6.21 -17.29 -3.48
CA SER A 50 5.83 -16.21 -2.56
C SER A 50 4.44 -16.41 -2.00
N TYR A 51 4.17 -15.66 -0.94
CA TYR A 51 2.84 -15.55 -0.37
C TYR A 51 2.20 -14.21 -0.75
N THR A 52 0.89 -14.26 -0.99
CA THR A 52 0.01 -13.10 -0.99
C THR A 52 -0.41 -12.81 0.45
N TYR A 53 -0.46 -11.54 0.81
CA TYR A 53 -0.95 -11.07 2.10
C TYR A 53 -2.11 -10.10 1.94
N ASP A 54 -3.28 -10.46 2.43
CA ASP A 54 -4.47 -9.61 2.44
C ASP A 54 -4.75 -9.07 3.84
N PHE A 55 -5.04 -7.78 3.95
CA PHE A 55 -5.29 -7.08 5.21
C PHE A 55 -6.65 -6.41 5.21
N PHE A 56 -7.41 -6.65 6.28
CA PHE A 56 -8.68 -6.01 6.58
C PHE A 56 -8.65 -5.48 8.01
N LEU A 57 -9.31 -4.36 8.29
CA LEU A 57 -9.53 -3.92 9.68
C LEU A 57 -10.58 -4.82 10.35
N ARG A 58 -10.31 -5.26 11.59
CA ARG A 58 -11.30 -6.03 12.37
C ARG A 58 -12.49 -5.18 12.82
N THR A 59 -12.22 -3.91 13.09
CA THR A 59 -13.21 -2.92 13.50
C THR A 59 -13.17 -1.78 12.52
N LYS A 60 -14.33 -1.32 12.04
CA LYS A 60 -14.39 -0.13 11.19
C LYS A 60 -13.96 1.07 12.03
N GLY A 61 -12.81 1.65 11.68
CA GLY A 61 -12.38 2.95 12.19
C GLY A 61 -13.23 4.07 11.59
N THR A 62 -13.01 5.30 12.06
CA THR A 62 -13.56 6.48 11.37
C THR A 62 -12.84 6.67 10.03
N CYS A 63 -13.51 7.22 9.01
CA CYS A 63 -12.98 7.41 7.64
C CYS A 63 -11.86 8.48 7.54
N ARG A 64 -11.05 8.67 8.58
CA ARG A 64 -9.94 9.63 8.62
C ARG A 64 -8.67 9.06 9.27
N GLU A 65 -8.66 7.79 9.65
CA GLU A 65 -7.51 7.19 10.33
C GLU A 65 -6.45 6.73 9.32
N VAL A 66 -5.20 7.11 9.58
CA VAL A 66 -4.03 6.59 8.86
C VAL A 66 -3.64 5.25 9.45
N VAL A 67 -3.67 4.21 8.63
CA VAL A 67 -3.36 2.86 9.04
C VAL A 67 -1.95 2.50 8.61
N THR A 68 -1.12 2.13 9.59
CA THR A 68 0.26 1.71 9.33
C THR A 68 0.41 0.19 9.25
N ILE A 69 1.09 -0.31 8.22
CA ILE A 69 1.55 -1.71 8.11
C ILE A 69 3.08 -1.71 7.98
N CYS A 70 3.78 -2.19 9.00
CA CYS A 70 5.24 -2.30 8.99
C CYS A 70 5.67 -3.73 8.66
N LEU A 71 6.45 -3.89 7.58
CA LEU A 71 6.89 -5.20 7.08
C LEU A 71 7.89 -5.88 8.03
N LYS A 72 8.61 -5.10 8.83
CA LYS A 72 9.64 -5.57 9.76
C LYS A 72 9.12 -5.90 11.16
N LYS A 73 7.83 -5.69 11.43
CA LYS A 73 7.22 -5.91 12.76
C LYS A 73 6.15 -6.99 12.71
N ARG A 74 5.78 -7.49 13.91
CA ARG A 74 4.63 -8.37 14.06
C ARG A 74 3.37 -7.67 13.57
N ILE A 75 2.54 -8.38 12.81
CA ILE A 75 1.26 -7.87 12.34
C ILE A 75 0.38 -7.54 13.56
N SER A 76 -0.12 -6.30 13.60
CA SER A 76 -0.97 -5.84 14.68
C SER A 76 -2.29 -6.61 14.72
N LYS A 77 -2.78 -6.91 15.92
CA LYS A 77 -4.06 -7.61 16.13
C LYS A 77 -5.27 -6.81 15.63
N LYS A 78 -5.12 -5.51 15.32
CA LYS A 78 -6.17 -4.70 14.71
C LYS A 78 -6.58 -5.19 13.31
N PHE A 79 -5.71 -5.96 12.66
CA PHE A 79 -5.96 -6.54 11.34
C PHE A 79 -6.52 -7.96 11.44
N LYS A 80 -7.41 -8.29 10.51
CA LYS A 80 -7.61 -9.64 10.01
C LYS A 80 -6.68 -9.76 8.80
N ALA A 81 -5.62 -10.54 8.96
CA ALA A 81 -4.64 -10.78 7.90
C ALA A 81 -4.79 -12.21 7.37
N ILE A 82 -4.60 -12.40 6.07
CA ILE A 82 -4.64 -13.71 5.41
C ILE A 82 -3.33 -13.85 4.63
N GLU A 83 -2.63 -14.97 4.82
CA GLU A 83 -1.47 -15.38 4.04
C GLU A 83 -1.92 -16.52 3.13
N SER A 84 -1.71 -16.40 1.82
CA SER A 84 -2.07 -17.44 0.86
C SER A 84 -0.97 -17.69 -0.16
N SER A 85 -0.86 -18.91 -0.68
CA SER A 85 0.07 -19.25 -1.75
C SER A 85 -0.66 -19.99 -2.85
N SER A 86 -0.72 -19.39 -4.04
CA SER A 86 -1.27 -20.04 -5.23
C SER A 86 -0.42 -21.25 -5.66
N TYR A 87 0.91 -21.16 -5.51
CA TYR A 87 1.83 -22.26 -5.83
C TYR A 87 1.63 -23.49 -4.94
N LYS A 88 1.51 -23.29 -3.61
CA LYS A 88 1.34 -24.40 -2.66
C LYS A 88 -0.12 -24.79 -2.41
N GLN A 89 -1.07 -23.99 -2.88
CA GLN A 89 -2.49 -24.11 -2.54
C GLN A 89 -2.75 -24.06 -1.02
N GLU A 90 -2.00 -23.20 -0.33
CA GLU A 90 -2.07 -23.03 1.13
C GLU A 90 -2.75 -21.72 1.51
N PHE A 91 -3.47 -21.74 2.63
CA PHE A 91 -4.07 -20.56 3.24
C PHE A 91 -3.89 -20.58 4.76
N ARG A 92 -3.51 -19.44 5.32
CA ARG A 92 -3.29 -19.25 6.76
C ARG A 92 -3.94 -17.96 7.23
N TYR A 93 -4.79 -18.09 8.25
CA TYR A 93 -5.40 -16.95 8.91
C TYR A 93 -4.48 -16.37 9.99
N ASN A 94 -4.43 -15.04 10.05
CA ASN A 94 -3.72 -14.25 11.04
C ASN A 94 -2.24 -14.65 11.20
N PRO A 95 -1.45 -14.61 10.11
CA PRO A 95 0.00 -14.77 10.20
C PRO A 95 0.58 -13.76 11.21
N SER A 96 1.67 -14.13 11.89
CA SER A 96 2.31 -13.20 12.82
C SER A 96 3.22 -12.19 12.13
N TYR A 97 3.77 -12.52 10.97
CA TYR A 97 4.75 -11.70 10.24
C TYR A 97 4.52 -11.80 8.73
N ILE A 98 4.93 -10.75 8.01
CA ILE A 98 4.97 -10.71 6.55
C ILE A 98 6.33 -11.27 6.11
N ARG A 99 6.34 -12.17 5.13
CA ARG A 99 7.57 -12.79 4.62
C ARG A 99 7.60 -12.65 3.09
N LEU A 100 8.24 -11.56 2.65
CA LEU A 100 8.49 -11.33 1.23
C LEU A 100 9.75 -12.09 0.81
N LEU A 101 9.70 -12.73 -0.35
CA LEU A 101 10.86 -13.39 -0.95
C LEU A 101 11.83 -12.33 -1.48
N PRO A 102 13.14 -12.51 -1.34
CA PRO A 102 14.14 -11.66 -1.99
C PRO A 102 14.03 -11.67 -3.51
N ASN A 103 14.54 -10.62 -4.17
CA ASN A 103 14.63 -10.50 -5.63
C ASN A 103 13.30 -10.80 -6.36
N THR A 104 12.18 -10.41 -5.77
CA THR A 104 10.83 -10.75 -6.25
C THR A 104 10.02 -9.49 -6.51
N GLN A 105 9.24 -9.48 -7.58
CA GLN A 105 8.34 -8.38 -7.89
C GLN A 105 7.00 -8.56 -7.18
N TYR A 106 6.47 -7.46 -6.65
CA TYR A 106 5.20 -7.41 -5.95
C TYR A 106 4.31 -6.34 -6.56
N VAL A 107 3.01 -6.61 -6.53
CA VAL A 107 1.96 -5.62 -6.75
C VAL A 107 1.23 -5.41 -5.43
N ILE A 108 1.02 -4.14 -5.11
CA ILE A 108 0.27 -3.74 -3.94
C ILE A 108 -1.02 -3.12 -4.40
N ARG A 109 -2.12 -3.58 -3.81
CA ARG A 109 -3.44 -3.06 -4.10
C ARG A 109 -4.05 -2.50 -2.84
N HIS A 110 -4.61 -1.30 -2.95
CA HIS A 110 -5.40 -0.69 -1.90
C HIS A 110 -6.79 -0.40 -2.43
N ASN A 111 -7.78 -0.99 -1.77
CA ASN A 111 -9.18 -0.64 -1.97
C ASN A 111 -9.68 0.13 -0.74
N GLY A 112 -10.24 1.32 -0.99
CA GLY A 112 -10.73 2.25 0.02
C GLY A 112 -12.19 2.67 -0.23
N MET A 113 -12.73 3.50 0.67
CA MET A 113 -14.09 4.07 0.71
C MET A 113 -15.10 3.55 -0.33
N GLY A 114 -15.77 2.44 -0.02
CA GLY A 114 -16.89 1.90 -0.81
C GLY A 114 -16.54 1.43 -2.23
N ALA A 115 -15.30 0.97 -2.46
CA ALA A 115 -14.77 0.56 -3.77
C ALA A 115 -14.56 1.70 -4.78
N LYS A 116 -14.62 2.97 -4.33
CA LYS A 116 -14.29 4.13 -5.19
C LYS A 116 -12.79 4.35 -5.36
N VAL A 117 -12.00 3.83 -4.43
CA VAL A 117 -10.53 3.91 -4.45
C VAL A 117 -10.02 2.52 -4.82
N ASN A 118 -9.27 2.43 -5.91
CA ASN A 118 -8.50 1.27 -6.32
C ASN A 118 -7.12 1.75 -6.76
N ILE A 119 -6.14 1.58 -5.89
CA ILE A 119 -4.75 1.99 -6.13
C ILE A 119 -3.92 0.74 -6.34
N ILE A 120 -3.12 0.75 -7.39
CA ILE A 120 -2.20 -0.33 -7.73
C ILE A 120 -0.80 0.30 -7.83
N LYS A 121 0.13 -0.18 -7.01
CA LYS A 121 1.54 0.24 -7.04
C LYS A 121 2.45 -0.98 -7.17
N TYR A 122 3.52 -0.84 -7.93
CA TYR A 122 4.46 -1.92 -8.20
C TYR A 122 5.74 -1.74 -7.41
N PHE A 123 6.25 -2.85 -6.88
CA PHE A 123 7.43 -2.89 -6.04
C PHE A 123 8.31 -4.07 -6.42
N TYR A 124 9.55 -4.06 -5.95
CA TYR A 124 10.42 -5.22 -5.97
C TYR A 124 11.15 -5.35 -4.63
N THR A 125 11.55 -6.55 -4.28
CA THR A 125 12.44 -6.78 -3.13
C THR A 125 13.90 -6.87 -3.55
N ASP A 126 14.79 -6.30 -2.75
CA ASP A 126 16.24 -6.49 -2.88
C ASP A 126 16.66 -7.92 -2.46
N SER A 127 17.96 -8.19 -2.51
CA SER A 127 18.54 -9.47 -2.09
C SER A 127 18.36 -9.79 -0.60
N SER A 128 18.05 -8.78 0.21
CA SER A 128 17.77 -8.90 1.64
C SER A 128 16.27 -9.01 1.94
N GLY A 129 15.40 -8.95 0.92
CA GLY A 129 13.95 -9.00 1.07
C GLY A 129 13.32 -7.66 1.47
N ASN A 130 14.06 -6.54 1.45
CA ASN A 130 13.48 -5.21 1.64
C ASN A 130 12.79 -4.77 0.36
N LEU A 131 11.61 -4.17 0.51
CA LEU A 131 10.78 -3.70 -0.58
C LEU A 131 11.19 -2.29 -1.03
N HIS A 132 11.15 -2.05 -2.33
CA HIS A 132 11.50 -0.79 -2.99
C HIS A 132 10.48 -0.45 -4.08
N TYR A 133 10.26 0.84 -4.32
CA TYR A 133 9.43 1.29 -5.43
C TYR A 133 10.00 0.79 -6.76
N LYS A 134 9.13 0.21 -7.59
CA LYS A 134 9.48 0.02 -8.99
C LYS A 134 9.27 1.37 -9.68
N CYS A 135 10.36 2.06 -10.04
CA CYS A 135 10.26 3.29 -10.81
C CYS A 135 9.53 3.00 -12.13
N ASP A 136 8.34 3.57 -12.31
CA ASP A 136 7.69 3.60 -13.62
C ASP A 136 8.48 4.58 -14.50
N GLU A 137 9.29 4.05 -15.42
CA GLU A 137 10.03 4.84 -16.43
C GLU A 137 9.13 5.77 -17.29
N LYS A 138 7.81 5.63 -17.20
CA LYS A 138 6.85 6.49 -17.92
C LYS A 138 6.65 7.87 -17.28
N SER A 139 7.06 8.10 -16.03
CA SER A 139 6.94 9.43 -15.40
C SER A 139 8.10 10.36 -15.80
N SER A 140 9.31 9.83 -16.03
CA SER A 140 10.51 10.64 -16.32
C SER A 140 10.58 11.17 -17.76
N ARG A 141 9.74 10.71 -18.69
CA ARG A 141 9.74 11.19 -20.09
C ARG A 141 8.91 12.45 -20.34
N LYS A 142 8.21 13.00 -19.33
CA LYS A 142 7.45 14.26 -19.48
C LYS A 142 8.20 15.53 -19.06
N LEU A 143 9.46 15.42 -18.64
CA LEU A 143 10.30 16.56 -18.23
C LEU A 143 11.52 16.80 -19.13
N GLN A 144 11.55 16.17 -20.30
CA GLN A 144 12.56 16.42 -21.34
C GLN A 144 11.87 16.52 -22.70
N GLU A 145 11.19 17.64 -22.94
CA GLU A 145 11.12 18.19 -24.28
C GLU A 145 11.68 19.62 -24.21
N PRO A 146 12.62 19.99 -25.10
CA PRO A 146 13.27 21.30 -25.12
C PRO A 146 12.34 22.45 -25.52
#